data_AF-A0A518H852-F1
#
_entry.id   AF-A0A518H852-F1
#
_cell.length_a   1.000
_cell.length_b   1.000
_cell.length_c   1.000
_cell.angle_alpha   90.00
_cell.angle_beta   90.00
_cell.angle_gamma   90.00
#
_symmetry.space_group_name_H-M   'P 1'
#
loop_
_entity.id
_entity.type
_entity.pdbx_description
1 polymer ?
#
loop_
_entity_poly.entity_id
_entity_poly.type
_entity_poly.pdbx_seq_one_letter_code
_entity_poly.pdbx_strand_id
1 'polypeptide(L)'
;MSIAKIAAPALVLAAVLLIPAASALAQQDSAPVVTYQAADADEAARVANAASNKGAFYDTRAMGVGLVIIGAGLGIGWLTRSAVESMARQPELAGNIQTAMIISAALIEGVTFFALIIIGFILTAY
;
A
#
# COMPACT_ATOMS: atom_id res chain seq x y z
N MET A 1 -5.90 32.56 -9.82
CA MET A 1 -5.20 31.26 -9.92
C MET A 1 -5.99 30.28 -9.06
N SER A 2 -6.81 29.44 -9.69
CA SER A 2 -7.93 28.75 -9.02
C SER A 2 -7.44 27.72 -7.98
N ILE A 3 -8.07 27.77 -6.80
CA ILE A 3 -7.88 26.91 -5.61
C ILE A 3 -8.05 25.39 -5.95
N ALA A 4 -8.58 25.07 -7.12
CA ALA A 4 -8.77 23.71 -7.63
C ALA A 4 -7.48 22.88 -7.81
N LYS A 5 -6.30 23.49 -7.97
CA LYS A 5 -5.05 22.74 -8.21
C LYS A 5 -4.41 22.14 -6.96
N ILE A 6 -4.82 22.57 -5.77
CA ILE A 6 -4.26 22.11 -4.48
C ILE A 6 -5.14 21.01 -3.84
N ALA A 7 -6.39 20.84 -4.30
CA ALA A 7 -7.30 19.82 -3.80
C ALA A 7 -7.13 18.43 -4.46
N ALA A 8 -6.46 18.37 -5.62
CA ALA A 8 -6.22 17.13 -6.36
C ALA A 8 -5.47 16.03 -5.55
N PRO A 9 -4.40 16.31 -4.79
CA PRO A 9 -3.73 15.28 -4.00
C PRO A 9 -4.54 14.80 -2.78
N ALA A 10 -5.34 15.69 -2.17
CA ALA A 10 -6.18 15.32 -1.02
C ALA A 10 -7.35 14.40 -1.41
N LEU A 11 -7.90 14.58 -2.62
CA LEU A 11 -8.96 13.72 -3.16
C LEU A 11 -8.43 12.33 -3.54
N VAL A 12 -7.19 12.23 -4.04
CA VAL A 12 -6.52 10.96 -4.32
C VAL A 12 -6.21 10.21 -3.02
N LEU A 13 -5.75 10.91 -1.98
CA LEU A 13 -5.48 10.30 -0.68
C LEU A 13 -6.77 9.82 0.02
N ALA A 14 -7.87 10.58 -0.09
CA ALA A 14 -9.18 10.16 0.40
C ALA A 14 -9.75 8.97 -0.38
N ALA A 15 -9.54 8.90 -1.70
CA ALA A 15 -9.93 7.76 -2.52
C ALA A 15 -9.11 6.50 -2.20
N VAL A 16 -7.81 6.63 -1.89
CA VAL A 16 -6.95 5.51 -1.48
C VAL A 16 -7.32 4.97 -0.09
N LEU A 17 -7.82 5.82 0.82
CA LEU A 17 -8.23 5.41 2.17
C LEU A 17 -9.65 4.80 2.24
N LEU A 18 -10.47 4.93 1.20
CA LEU A 18 -11.84 4.41 1.14
C LEU A 18 -11.96 3.01 0.52
N ILE A 19 -10.88 2.47 -0.05
CA ILE A 19 -10.88 1.15 -0.68
C ILE A 19 -10.87 -0.05 0.31
N PRO A 20 -10.40 0.03 1.58
CA PRO A 20 -10.23 -1.20 2.38
C PRO A 20 -11.54 -1.77 2.95
N ALA A 21 -12.68 -1.07 2.84
CA ALA A 21 -13.95 -1.57 3.39
C ALA A 21 -14.71 -2.52 2.43
N ALA A 22 -14.52 -2.39 1.11
CA ALA A 22 -15.25 -3.20 0.14
C ALA A 22 -14.60 -4.58 -0.10
N SER A 23 -13.28 -4.68 0.01
CA SER A 23 -12.52 -5.92 -0.25
C SER A 23 -12.59 -6.94 0.88
N ALA A 24 -12.91 -6.52 2.12
CA ALA A 24 -13.15 -7.43 3.24
C ALA A 24 -14.46 -8.23 3.09
N LEU A 25 -15.41 -7.76 2.28
CA LEU A 25 -16.71 -8.41 2.04
C LEU A 25 -16.69 -9.32 0.79
N ALA A 26 -15.67 -9.23 -0.06
CA ALA A 26 -15.62 -9.94 -1.35
C ALA A 26 -14.81 -11.24 -1.31
N GLN A 27 -13.98 -11.47 -0.28
CA GLN A 27 -13.19 -12.70 -0.18
C GLN A 27 -14.00 -13.82 0.50
N GLN A 28 -15.08 -14.23 -0.16
CA GLN A 28 -15.62 -15.58 -0.01
C GLN A 28 -14.69 -16.54 -0.76
N ASP A 29 -13.48 -16.70 -0.23
CA ASP A 29 -12.50 -17.68 -0.67
C ASP A 29 -13.10 -19.06 -0.45
N SER A 30 -13.66 -19.60 -1.53
CA SER A 30 -14.26 -20.92 -1.56
C SER A 30 -13.10 -21.90 -1.45
N ALA A 31 -12.73 -22.27 -0.22
CA ALA A 31 -11.92 -23.44 0.00
C ALA A 31 -12.54 -24.59 -0.83
N PRO A 32 -11.74 -25.46 -1.48
CA PRO A 32 -12.30 -26.63 -2.14
C PRO A 32 -13.17 -27.34 -1.11
N VAL A 33 -14.47 -27.40 -1.38
CA VAL A 33 -15.43 -28.11 -0.52
C VAL A 33 -15.08 -29.58 -0.66
N VAL A 34 -14.11 -30.04 0.12
CA VAL A 34 -14.01 -31.44 0.47
C VAL A 34 -15.26 -31.69 1.30
N THR A 35 -16.26 -32.31 0.68
CA THR A 35 -17.47 -32.76 1.34
C THR A 35 -17.08 -33.84 2.33
N TYR A 36 -16.64 -33.44 3.52
CA TYR A 36 -16.75 -34.30 4.68
C TYR A 36 -18.24 -34.37 4.95
N GLN A 37 -18.82 -35.53 4.66
CA GLN A 37 -20.16 -35.85 5.13
C GLN A 37 -20.10 -35.72 6.66
N ALA A 38 -20.59 -34.60 7.21
CA ALA A 38 -20.62 -34.41 8.65
C ALA A 38 -21.51 -35.52 9.23
N ALA A 39 -20.91 -36.43 10.00
CA ALA A 39 -21.66 -37.47 10.67
C ALA A 39 -22.53 -36.90 11.81
N ASP A 40 -22.22 -35.68 12.26
CA ASP A 40 -22.73 -35.07 13.48
C ASP A 40 -22.65 -33.53 13.47
N ALA A 41 -23.64 -32.89 14.10
CA ALA A 41 -23.83 -31.44 14.13
C ALA A 41 -22.72 -30.67 14.87
N ASP A 42 -21.99 -31.32 15.76
CA ASP A 42 -20.88 -30.73 16.52
C ASP A 42 -19.60 -30.60 15.69
N GLU A 43 -19.34 -31.51 14.74
CA GLU A 43 -18.17 -31.44 13.85
C GLU A 43 -18.30 -30.30 12.85
N ALA A 44 -19.52 -30.06 12.34
CA ALA A 44 -19.83 -28.93 11.46
C ALA A 44 -19.51 -27.57 12.14
N ALA A 45 -19.76 -27.46 13.45
CA ALA A 45 -19.44 -26.25 14.22
C ALA A 45 -17.91 -26.07 14.42
N ARG A 46 -17.14 -27.16 14.54
CA ARG A 46 -15.67 -27.09 14.71
C ARG A 46 -14.96 -26.68 13.44
N VAL A 47 -15.39 -27.21 12.29
CA VAL A 47 -14.84 -26.85 10.97
C VAL A 47 -15.14 -25.38 10.62
N ALA A 48 -16.34 -24.89 10.97
CA ALA A 48 -16.70 -23.48 10.81
C ALA A 48 -15.79 -22.54 11.64
N ASN A 49 -15.48 -22.91 12.88
CA ASN A 49 -14.57 -22.13 13.72
C ASN A 49 -13.10 -22.20 13.24
N ALA A 50 -12.66 -23.34 12.69
CA ALA A 50 -11.32 -23.49 12.11
C ALA A 50 -11.12 -22.65 10.84
N ALA A 51 -12.16 -22.55 9.99
CA ALA A 51 -12.14 -21.69 8.80
C ALA A 51 -12.22 -20.19 9.15
N SER A 52 -12.88 -19.85 10.26
CA SER A 52 -13.00 -18.48 10.76
C SER A 52 -11.70 -17.95 11.37
N ASN A 53 -10.81 -18.82 11.84
CA ASN A 53 -9.56 -18.42 12.49
C ASN A 53 -8.44 -18.18 11.46
N LYS A 54 -8.69 -17.30 10.47
CA LYS A 54 -7.62 -16.80 9.59
C LYS A 54 -6.76 -15.83 10.41
N GLY A 55 -5.66 -16.34 10.97
CA GLY A 55 -4.73 -15.54 11.78
C GLY A 55 -4.23 -14.31 11.02
N ALA A 56 -3.99 -13.19 11.72
CA ALA A 56 -3.79 -11.84 11.18
C ALA A 56 -2.74 -11.65 10.06
N PHE A 57 -1.94 -12.66 9.73
CA PHE A 57 -0.95 -12.67 8.65
C PHE A 57 -1.40 -13.43 7.39
N TYR A 58 -2.66 -13.82 7.29
CA TYR A 58 -3.19 -14.53 6.11
C TYR A 58 -3.15 -13.66 4.85
N ASP A 59 -3.18 -12.33 5.00
CA ASP A 59 -3.10 -11.39 3.89
C ASP A 59 -1.67 -10.88 3.69
N THR A 60 -0.92 -11.59 2.86
CA THR A 60 0.45 -11.23 2.46
C THR A 60 0.51 -9.92 1.67
N ARG A 61 -0.63 -9.42 1.14
CA ARG A 61 -0.70 -8.15 0.41
C ARG A 61 -0.52 -6.97 1.34
N ALA A 62 -1.18 -7.01 2.51
CA ALA A 62 -1.03 -5.99 3.55
C ALA A 62 0.44 -5.86 4.00
N MET A 63 1.13 -7.00 4.12
CA MET A 63 2.57 -7.02 4.41
C MET A 63 3.39 -6.41 3.26
N GLY A 64 3.10 -6.77 2.01
CA GLY A 64 3.77 -6.23 0.83
C GLY A 64 3.64 -4.71 0.71
N VAL A 65 2.42 -4.18 0.90
CA VAL A 65 2.16 -2.72 0.93
C VAL A 65 2.97 -2.05 2.04
N GLY A 66 2.96 -2.60 3.25
CA GLY A 66 3.71 -2.05 4.39
C GLY A 66 5.21 -1.93 4.10
N LEU A 67 5.81 -2.97 3.51
CA LEU A 67 7.24 -2.98 3.15
C LEU A 67 7.57 -1.94 2.08
N VAL A 68 6.72 -1.81 1.06
CA VAL A 68 6.90 -0.79 -0.01
C VAL A 68 6.87 0.62 0.59
N ILE A 69 5.91 0.93 1.45
CA ILE A 69 5.78 2.26 2.07
C ILE A 69 6.98 2.57 2.97
N ILE A 70 7.45 1.59 3.76
CA ILE A 70 8.65 1.76 4.60
C ILE A 70 9.88 2.07 3.73
N GLY A 71 10.08 1.31 2.64
CA GLY A 71 11.19 1.53 1.71
C GLY A 71 11.15 2.92 1.07
N ALA A 72 9.98 3.35 0.60
CA ALA A 72 9.79 4.66 0.00
C ALA A 72 10.06 5.80 0.99
N GLY A 73 9.51 5.71 2.20
CA GLY A 73 9.68 6.72 3.26
C GLY A 73 11.13 6.88 3.68
N LEU A 74 11.87 5.78 3.85
CA LEU A 74 13.30 5.83 4.16
C LEU A 74 14.13 6.40 3.02
N GLY A 75 13.83 6.02 1.78
CA GLY A 75 14.52 6.51 0.59
C GLY A 75 14.38 8.03 0.43
N ILE A 76 13.15 8.54 0.47
CA ILE A 76 12.90 9.98 0.31
C ILE A 76 13.41 10.79 1.51
N GLY A 77 13.33 10.25 2.74
CA GLY A 77 13.85 10.92 3.93
C GLY A 77 15.35 11.16 3.87
N TRP A 78 16.14 10.17 3.43
CA TRP A 78 17.58 10.35 3.23
C TRP A 78 17.93 11.26 2.07
N LEU A 79 17.18 11.17 0.97
CA LEU A 79 17.31 12.09 -0.17
C LEU A 79 17.13 13.54 0.29
N THR A 80 16.02 13.85 0.97
CA THR A 80 15.74 15.21 1.44
C THR A 80 16.78 15.71 2.44
N ARG A 81 17.22 14.86 3.38
CA ARG A 81 18.27 15.23 4.34
C ARG A 81 19.55 15.68 3.64
N SER A 82 20.05 14.86 2.72
CA SER A 82 21.29 15.15 1.99
C SER A 82 21.17 16.36 1.06
N ALA A 83 20.01 16.55 0.44
CA ALA A 83 19.72 17.73 -0.38
C ALA A 83 19.72 19.01 0.47
N VAL A 84 19.01 19.03 1.60
CA VAL A 84 18.94 20.20 2.50
C VAL A 84 20.31 20.58 3.05
N GLU A 85 21.10 19.60 3.48
CA GLU A 85 22.46 19.86 3.98
C GLU A 85 23.38 20.40 2.87
N SER A 86 23.25 19.90 1.64
CA SER A 86 24.01 20.40 0.50
C SER A 86 23.61 21.83 0.12
N MET A 87 22.32 22.14 0.12
CA MET A 87 21.81 23.50 -0.14
C MET A 87 22.26 24.50 0.93
N ALA A 88 22.33 24.08 2.20
CA ALA A 88 22.82 24.93 3.29
C ALA A 88 24.32 25.26 3.14
N ARG A 89 25.12 24.31 2.65
CA ARG A 89 26.56 24.49 2.43
C ARG A 89 26.88 25.27 1.16
N GLN A 90 26.04 25.16 0.13
CA GLN A 90 26.25 25.77 -1.18
C GLN A 90 24.94 26.40 -1.68
N PRO A 91 24.54 27.56 -1.12
CA PRO A 91 23.27 28.21 -1.45
C PRO A 91 23.20 28.63 -2.92
N GLU A 92 24.35 28.86 -3.56
CA GLU A 92 24.49 29.22 -4.97
C GLU A 92 23.99 28.13 -5.91
N LEU A 93 24.08 26.86 -5.48
CA LEU A 93 23.63 25.70 -6.25
C LEU A 93 22.25 25.19 -5.79
N ALA A 94 21.58 25.89 -4.88
CA ALA A 94 20.37 25.38 -4.25
C ALA A 94 19.25 25.05 -5.25
N GLY A 95 19.08 25.88 -6.29
CA GLY A 95 18.09 25.62 -7.35
C GLY A 95 18.38 24.35 -8.14
N ASN A 96 19.65 24.07 -8.44
CA ASN A 96 20.06 22.87 -9.16
C ASN A 96 19.88 21.61 -8.28
N ILE A 97 20.26 21.71 -7.00
CA ILE A 97 20.07 20.63 -6.02
C ILE A 97 18.58 20.34 -5.82
N GLN A 98 17.74 21.36 -5.70
CA GLN A 98 16.30 21.19 -5.58
C GLN A 98 15.71 20.51 -6.83
N THR A 99 16.16 20.90 -8.02
CA THR A 99 15.71 20.27 -9.27
C THR A 99 16.09 18.79 -9.32
N ALA A 100 17.34 18.45 -9.01
CA ALA A 100 17.79 17.07 -8.93
C ALA A 100 17.03 16.27 -7.86
N MET A 101 16.79 16.86 -6.69
CA MET A 101 16.00 16.26 -5.61
C MET A 101 14.57 15.95 -6.06
N ILE A 102 13.90 16.87 -6.77
CA ILE A 102 12.53 16.66 -7.26
C ILE A 102 12.50 15.53 -8.29
N ILE A 103 13.48 15.45 -9.20
CA ILE A 103 13.58 14.37 -10.18
C ILE A 103 13.77 13.02 -9.48
N SER A 104 14.70 12.95 -8.52
CA SER A 104 14.92 11.73 -7.73
C SER A 104 13.70 11.34 -6.91
N ALA A 105 13.01 12.32 -6.29
CA ALA A 105 11.76 12.08 -5.57
C ALA A 105 10.67 11.54 -6.50
N ALA A 106 10.52 12.10 -7.71
CA ALA A 106 9.56 11.62 -8.70
C ALA A 106 9.84 10.18 -9.15
N LEU A 107 11.11 9.76 -9.25
CA LEU A 107 11.47 8.38 -9.54
C LEU A 107 11.11 7.42 -8.40
N ILE A 108 11.38 7.81 -7.15
CA ILE A 108 11.00 7.03 -5.96
C ILE A 108 9.47 6.88 -5.88
N GLU A 109 8.75 8.00 -6.04
CA GLU A 109 7.28 8.02 -6.07
C GLU A 109 6.74 7.16 -7.21
N GLY A 110 7.33 7.23 -8.41
CA GLY A 110 6.90 6.44 -9.56
C GLY A 110 7.01 4.93 -9.34
N VAL A 111 8.13 4.45 -8.78
CA VAL A 111 8.32 3.02 -8.45
C VAL A 111 7.40 2.60 -7.32
N THR A 112 7.22 3.45 -6.31
CA THR A 112 6.33 3.20 -5.17
C THR A 112 4.88 3.05 -5.64
N PHE A 113 4.39 3.99 -6.45
CA PHE A 113 3.04 3.93 -7.02
C PHE A 113 2.85 2.70 -7.89
N PHE A 114 3.83 2.35 -8.72
CA PHE A 114 3.75 1.15 -9.56
C PHE A 114 3.62 -0.13 -8.72
N ALA A 115 4.42 -0.27 -7.66
CA ALA A 115 4.32 -1.40 -6.74
C ALA A 115 2.97 -1.46 -6.02
N LEU A 116 2.44 -0.32 -5.54
CA LEU A 116 1.13 -0.25 -4.89
C LEU A 116 -0.02 -0.61 -5.83
N ILE A 117 0.07 -0.24 -7.11
CA ILE A 117 -0.93 -0.63 -8.12
C ILE A 117 -0.90 -2.14 -8.34
N ILE A 118 0.29 -2.76 -8.45
CA ILE A 118 0.39 -4.21 -8.63
C ILE A 118 -0.21 -4.95 -7.42
N ILE A 119 0.18 -4.55 -6.21
CA ILE A 119 -0.23 -5.25 -4.99
C ILE A 119 -1.71 -4.97 -4.67
N GLY A 120 -2.16 -3.72 -4.83
CA GLY A 120 -3.51 -3.30 -4.45
C GLY A 120 -4.58 -3.55 -5.51
N PHE A 121 -4.29 -3.31 -6.79
CA PHE A 121 -5.26 -3.42 -7.87
C PHE A 121 -5.16 -4.73 -8.64
N ILE A 122 -3.96 -5.10 -9.10
CA ILE A 122 -3.80 -6.25 -10.00
C ILE A 122 -3.97 -7.55 -9.23
N LEU A 123 -3.27 -7.71 -8.10
CA LEU A 123 -3.38 -8.93 -7.32
C LEU A 123 -4.77 -9.13 -6.70
N THR A 124 -5.58 -8.08 -6.56
CA THR A 124 -6.97 -8.17 -6.08
C THR A 124 -7.94 -8.64 -7.17
N ALA A 125 -7.57 -8.49 -8.45
CA ALA A 125 -8.43 -8.83 -9.60
C ALA A 125 -8.29 -10.28 -10.10
N TYR A 126 -7.39 -11.07 -9.50
CA TYR A 126 -7.15 -12.49 -9.79
C TYR A 126 -7.30 -13.32 -8.52
#